data_AF-A0A7K4FGL1-F1
#
_entry.id   AF-A0A7K4FGL1-F1
#
_cell.length_a   1.000
_cell.length_b   1.000
_cell.length_c   1.000
_cell.angle_alpha   90.00
_cell.angle_beta   90.00
_cell.angle_gamma   90.00
#
_symmetry.space_group_name_H-M   'P 1'
#
loop_
_entity.id
_entity.type
_entity.pdbx_description
1 polymer ?
#
loop_
_entity_poly.entity_id
_entity_poly.type
_entity_poly.pdbx_seq_one_letter_code
_entity_poly.pdbx_strand_id
1 'polypeptide(L)'
;MRRTVHVSAPDVRSRLRTVGRFPVHIHSVARDSWGHATMRVRHGGASVRVTRPERTLVDLASLPNAQQDYEEDLQAFRTLVPRSDPRKLLREILTAPNITTRARVGHLLRVSQADTAVPPALLKSIRESVSGASLSYFATKPKGASNRLDAEFRVIYPGRS
;
A
#
# COMPACT_ATOMS: atom_id res chain seq x y z
N MET A 1 19.02 -11.38 1.06
CA MET A 1 17.76 -11.06 1.76
C MET A 1 16.77 -12.19 1.54
N ARG A 2 16.28 -12.86 2.59
CA ARG A 2 15.21 -13.87 2.45
C ARG A 2 13.87 -13.13 2.31
N ARG A 3 13.24 -13.20 1.13
CA ARG A 3 11.94 -12.58 0.88
C ARG A 3 10.85 -13.39 1.58
N THR A 4 10.12 -12.75 2.50
CA THR A 4 8.90 -13.31 3.09
C THR A 4 7.77 -13.23 2.07
N VAL A 5 7.02 -14.31 1.90
CA VAL A 5 5.82 -14.34 1.05
C VAL A 5 4.63 -13.94 1.91
N HIS A 6 3.93 -12.87 1.52
CA HIS A 6 2.72 -12.43 2.20
C HIS A 6 1.50 -13.03 1.52
N VAL A 7 0.65 -13.71 2.30
CA VAL A 7 -0.55 -14.40 1.80
C VAL A 7 -1.72 -13.95 2.65
N SER A 8 -2.78 -13.43 2.05
CA SER A 8 -4.05 -13.29 2.76
C SER A 8 -4.73 -14.67 2.84
N ALA A 9 -5.41 -15.04 3.94
CA ALA A 9 -6.25 -16.24 4.10
C ALA A 9 -7.59 -15.90 4.81
N PRO A 10 -8.78 -16.30 4.30
CA PRO A 10 -10.03 -15.93 4.93
C PRO A 10 -10.29 -16.90 6.09
N ASP A 11 -10.84 -16.40 7.19
CA ASP A 11 -11.19 -17.21 8.36
C ASP A 11 -9.98 -17.92 9.00
N VAL A 12 -8.75 -17.46 8.73
CA VAL A 12 -7.51 -17.95 9.34
C VAL A 12 -6.92 -16.87 10.22
N ARG A 13 -6.38 -17.24 11.39
CA ARG A 13 -5.59 -16.30 12.21
C ARG A 13 -4.29 -15.92 11.50
N SER A 14 -3.90 -14.66 11.62
CA SER A 14 -2.61 -14.19 11.13
C SER A 14 -1.48 -14.97 11.80
N ARG A 15 -0.53 -15.48 11.01
CA ARG A 15 0.60 -16.28 11.51
C ARG A 15 1.75 -16.33 10.53
N LEU A 16 2.97 -16.42 11.05
CA LEU A 16 4.17 -16.74 10.28
C LEU A 16 4.36 -18.26 10.25
N ARG A 17 4.61 -18.83 9.07
CA ARG A 17 5.00 -20.23 8.88
C ARG A 17 6.08 -20.35 7.84
N THR A 18 6.79 -21.47 7.80
CA THR A 18 7.75 -21.76 6.74
C THR A 18 7.15 -22.78 5.76
N VAL A 19 7.27 -22.53 4.46
CA VAL A 19 6.90 -23.47 3.39
C VAL A 19 8.13 -23.75 2.54
N GLY A 20 8.70 -24.95 2.69
CA GLY A 20 10.01 -25.27 2.13
C GLY A 20 11.09 -24.33 2.69
N ARG A 21 11.73 -23.56 1.81
CA ARG A 21 12.74 -22.55 2.20
C ARG A 21 12.20 -21.13 2.39
N PHE A 22 10.89 -20.93 2.23
CA PHE A 22 10.29 -19.60 2.18
C PHE A 22 9.53 -19.30 3.48
N PRO A 23 9.85 -18.21 4.18
CA PRO A 23 8.97 -17.69 5.22
C PRO A 23 7.69 -17.16 4.57
N VAL A 24 6.53 -17.54 5.11
CA VAL A 24 5.19 -17.17 4.64
C VAL A 24 4.44 -16.51 5.79
N HIS A 25 4.10 -15.24 5.65
CA HIS A 25 3.26 -14.53 6.58
C HIS A 25 1.81 -14.55 6.08
N ILE A 26 0.94 -15.25 6.81
CA ILE A 26 -0.48 -15.31 6.54
C ILE A 26 -1.18 -14.15 7.25
N HIS A 27 -1.99 -13.39 6.53
CA HIS A 27 -2.83 -12.31 7.03
C HIS A 27 -4.30 -12.73 7.01
N SER A 28 -5.02 -12.54 8.10
CA SER A 28 -6.47 -12.74 8.11
C SER A 28 -7.17 -11.66 7.29
N VAL A 29 -8.14 -12.05 6.45
CA VAL A 29 -9.04 -11.11 5.77
C VAL A 29 -10.47 -11.62 5.83
N ALA A 30 -11.46 -10.72 5.81
CA ALA A 30 -12.85 -11.16 5.75
C ALA A 30 -13.15 -11.84 4.40
N ARG A 31 -13.92 -12.94 4.44
CA ARG A 31 -14.23 -13.76 3.26
C ARG A 31 -14.87 -12.93 2.14
N ASP A 32 -15.74 -11.99 2.48
CA ASP A 32 -16.48 -11.17 1.52
C ASP A 32 -15.59 -10.17 0.78
N SER A 33 -14.49 -9.73 1.40
CA SER A 33 -13.51 -8.83 0.77
C SER A 33 -12.54 -9.57 -0.15
N TRP A 34 -12.38 -10.88 0.01
CA TRP A 34 -11.40 -11.70 -0.73
C TRP A 34 -11.66 -11.74 -2.23
N GLY A 35 -12.90 -12.01 -2.63
CA GLY A 35 -13.28 -12.26 -4.01
C GLY A 35 -13.01 -11.05 -4.89
N HIS A 36 -13.30 -9.86 -4.35
CA HIS A 36 -13.12 -8.59 -5.02
C HIS A 36 -11.68 -8.09 -4.98
N ALA A 37 -10.90 -8.43 -3.95
CA ALA A 37 -9.52 -7.98 -3.77
C ALA A 37 -8.48 -8.74 -4.61
N THR A 38 -8.84 -9.85 -5.25
CA THR A 38 -7.89 -10.76 -5.92
C THR A 38 -8.13 -10.91 -7.42
N MET A 39 -7.06 -11.22 -8.16
CA MET A 39 -7.09 -11.61 -9.58
C MET A 39 -6.31 -12.91 -9.80
N ARG A 40 -6.61 -13.64 -10.87
CA ARG A 40 -5.85 -14.84 -11.27
C ARG A 40 -4.69 -14.45 -12.19
N VAL A 41 -3.52 -14.98 -11.91
CA VAL A 41 -2.32 -14.87 -12.75
C VAL A 41 -1.83 -16.29 -13.06
N ARG A 42 -1.43 -16.51 -14.31
CA ARG A 42 -0.79 -17.77 -14.73
C ARG A 42 0.73 -17.60 -14.71
N HIS A 43 1.42 -18.55 -14.10
CA HIS A 43 2.88 -18.60 -14.09
C HIS A 43 3.35 -20.06 -14.07
N GLY A 44 4.19 -20.46 -15.04
CA GLY A 44 4.76 -21.81 -15.10
C GLY A 44 3.71 -22.94 -15.12
N GLY A 45 2.59 -22.76 -15.84
CA GLY A 45 1.50 -23.73 -15.90
C GLY A 45 0.54 -23.73 -14.70
N ALA A 46 0.89 -23.05 -13.59
CA ALA A 46 0.02 -22.89 -12.43
C ALA A 46 -0.85 -21.63 -12.53
N SER A 47 -2.07 -21.70 -12.00
CA SER A 47 -2.96 -20.53 -11.81
C SER A 47 -2.99 -20.14 -10.34
N VAL A 48 -2.51 -18.94 -10.02
CA VAL A 48 -2.45 -18.42 -8.64
C VAL A 48 -3.36 -17.20 -8.51
N ARG A 49 -4.05 -17.07 -7.37
CA ARG A 49 -4.75 -15.82 -7.01
C ARG A 49 -3.78 -14.89 -6.29
N VAL A 50 -3.67 -13.66 -6.77
CA VAL A 50 -2.87 -12.58 -6.18
C VAL A 50 -3.76 -11.39 -5.88
N THR A 51 -3.37 -10.51 -4.98
CA THR A 51 -4.07 -9.24 -4.77
C THR A 51 -3.99 -8.38 -6.03
N ARG A 52 -5.06 -7.64 -6.32
CA ARG A 52 -5.06 -6.68 -7.43
C ARG A 52 -4.10 -5.52 -7.13
N PRO A 53 -3.49 -4.89 -8.14
CA PRO A 53 -2.58 -3.77 -7.94
C PRO A 53 -3.15 -2.67 -7.02
N GLU A 54 -4.42 -2.30 -7.21
CA GLU A 54 -5.09 -1.28 -6.42
C GLU A 54 -5.11 -1.63 -4.93
N ARG A 55 -5.42 -2.88 -4.63
CA ARG A 55 -5.50 -3.37 -3.26
C ARG A 55 -4.11 -3.46 -2.64
N THR A 56 -3.13 -3.97 -3.39
CA THR A 56 -1.73 -4.07 -2.92
C THR A 56 -1.18 -2.69 -2.52
N LEU A 57 -1.43 -1.65 -3.32
CA LEU A 57 -0.99 -0.28 -3.02
C LEU A 57 -1.58 0.25 -1.69
N VAL A 58 -2.87 -0.01 -1.46
CA VAL A 58 -3.55 0.38 -0.22
C VAL A 58 -3.04 -0.44 0.97
N ASP A 59 -2.85 -1.75 0.79
CA ASP A 59 -2.37 -2.63 1.85
C ASP A 59 -0.96 -2.22 2.31
N LEU A 60 -0.02 -1.93 1.39
CA LEU A 60 1.33 -1.45 1.72
C LEU A 60 1.29 -0.15 2.56
N ALA A 61 0.50 0.83 2.12
CA ALA A 61 0.34 2.10 2.84
C ALA A 61 -0.35 1.93 4.20
N SER A 62 -1.12 0.85 4.39
CA SER A 62 -1.81 0.52 5.64
C SER A 62 -0.94 -0.18 6.68
N LEU A 63 0.23 -0.68 6.29
CA LEU A 63 1.11 -1.39 7.21
C LEU A 63 1.50 -0.50 8.41
N PRO A 64 1.72 -1.10 9.60
CA PRO A 64 2.32 -0.40 10.72
C PRO A 64 3.71 0.15 10.36
N ASN A 65 4.09 1.32 10.89
CA ASN A 65 5.37 1.97 10.53
C ASN A 65 6.60 1.08 10.66
N ALA A 66 6.63 0.19 11.66
CA ALA A 66 7.75 -0.72 11.89
C ALA A 66 7.91 -1.79 10.79
N GLN A 67 6.90 -1.98 9.95
CA GLN A 67 6.87 -2.93 8.84
C GLN A 67 6.95 -2.24 7.47
N GLN A 68 7.05 -0.91 7.44
CA GLN A 68 7.11 -0.13 6.22
C GLN A 68 8.56 0.21 5.88
N ASP A 69 8.90 0.05 4.61
CA ASP A 69 10.14 0.54 4.02
C ASP A 69 9.76 1.57 2.95
N TYR A 70 10.20 2.81 3.16
CA TYR A 70 9.80 3.94 2.32
C TYR A 70 10.16 3.73 0.84
N GLU A 71 11.37 3.23 0.58
CA GLU A 71 11.88 3.09 -0.79
C GLU A 71 11.30 1.84 -1.45
N GLU A 72 11.09 0.75 -0.70
CA GLU A 72 10.39 -0.44 -1.21
C GLU A 72 8.94 -0.12 -1.57
N ASP A 73 8.22 0.59 -0.69
CA ASP A 73 6.84 1.02 -0.93
C ASP A 73 6.78 1.98 -2.13
N LEU A 74 7.67 2.97 -2.23
CA LEU A 74 7.71 3.90 -3.36
C LEU A 74 8.00 3.16 -4.68
N GLN A 75 8.89 2.18 -4.67
CA GLN A 75 9.18 1.35 -5.84
C GLN A 75 7.98 0.47 -6.24
N ALA A 76 7.25 -0.05 -5.27
CA ALA A 76 6.01 -0.77 -5.52
C ALA A 76 4.96 0.15 -6.19
N PHE A 77 4.84 1.40 -5.73
CA PHE A 77 3.95 2.39 -6.33
C PHE A 77 4.31 2.69 -7.79
N ARG A 78 5.59 2.96 -8.07
CA ARG A 78 6.09 3.15 -9.45
C ARG A 78 5.76 1.97 -10.37
N THR A 79 5.79 0.76 -9.83
CA THR A 79 5.57 -0.48 -10.60
C THR A 79 4.09 -0.80 -10.81
N LEU A 80 3.26 -0.57 -9.80
CA LEU A 80 1.88 -1.05 -9.78
C LEU A 80 0.86 0.01 -10.22
N VAL A 81 1.14 1.30 -10.02
CA VAL A 81 0.25 2.39 -10.46
C VAL A 81 -0.04 2.34 -11.97
N PRO A 82 0.95 2.14 -12.87
CA PRO A 82 0.67 2.03 -14.31
C PRO A 82 -0.20 0.82 -14.68
N ARG A 83 -0.30 -0.18 -13.79
CA ARG A 83 -1.10 -1.41 -13.98
C ARG A 83 -2.46 -1.34 -13.30
N SER A 84 -2.75 -0.23 -12.61
CA SER A 84 -3.97 -0.03 -11.85
C SER A 84 -5.02 0.71 -12.68
N ASP A 85 -6.29 0.35 -12.47
CA ASP A 85 -7.43 1.12 -12.94
C ASP A 85 -7.66 2.31 -11.98
N PRO A 86 -7.55 3.56 -12.45
CA PRO A 86 -7.66 4.72 -11.56
C PRO A 86 -8.99 4.81 -10.81
N ARG A 87 -10.10 4.36 -11.41
CA ARG A 87 -11.41 4.38 -10.76
C ARG A 87 -11.50 3.34 -9.65
N LYS A 88 -10.92 2.15 -9.88
CA LYS A 88 -10.85 1.10 -8.84
C LYS A 88 -9.87 1.50 -7.74
N LEU A 89 -8.74 2.10 -8.08
CA LEU A 89 -7.75 2.60 -7.13
C LEU A 89 -8.38 3.63 -6.20
N LEU A 90 -9.05 4.65 -6.77
CA LEU A 90 -9.76 5.64 -5.98
C LEU A 90 -10.79 5.01 -5.04
N ARG A 91 -11.56 4.03 -5.53
CA ARG A 91 -12.54 3.31 -4.70
C ARG A 91 -11.87 2.61 -3.52
N GLU A 92 -10.83 1.80 -3.77
CA GLU A 92 -10.09 1.09 -2.71
C GLU A 92 -9.55 2.07 -1.65
N ILE A 93 -8.97 3.19 -2.10
CA ILE A 93 -8.45 4.25 -1.22
C ILE A 93 -9.56 4.85 -0.36
N LEU A 94 -10.69 5.24 -0.96
CA LEU A 94 -11.78 5.88 -0.23
C LEU A 94 -12.47 4.93 0.76
N THR A 95 -12.47 3.63 0.47
CA THR A 95 -12.98 2.59 1.39
C THR A 95 -11.98 2.16 2.46
N ALA A 96 -10.73 2.63 2.41
CA ALA A 96 -9.75 2.31 3.43
C ALA A 96 -10.23 2.82 4.80
N PRO A 97 -10.16 1.99 5.86
CA PRO A 97 -10.85 2.27 7.13
C PRO A 97 -10.26 3.46 7.88
N ASN A 98 -9.00 3.82 7.63
CA ASN A 98 -8.33 4.88 8.36
C ASN A 98 -7.87 6.01 7.41
N ILE A 99 -7.96 7.24 7.90
CA ILE A 99 -7.54 8.45 7.15
C ILE A 99 -6.02 8.48 6.91
N THR A 100 -5.25 7.86 7.79
CA THR A 100 -3.79 7.75 7.69
C THR A 100 -3.32 6.99 6.44
N THR A 101 -3.98 5.89 6.09
CA THR A 101 -3.71 5.09 4.89
C THR A 101 -4.02 5.93 3.66
N ARG A 102 -5.14 6.65 3.64
CA ARG A 102 -5.48 7.56 2.54
C ARG A 102 -4.42 8.65 2.35
N ALA A 103 -3.98 9.26 3.45
CA ALA A 103 -2.90 10.26 3.46
C ALA A 103 -1.59 9.69 2.89
N ARG A 104 -1.17 8.50 3.35
CA ARG A 104 0.05 7.83 2.87
C ARG A 104 -0.03 7.44 1.41
N VAL A 105 -1.16 6.91 0.95
CA VAL A 105 -1.36 6.59 -0.47
C VAL A 105 -1.28 7.87 -1.30
N GLY A 106 -1.94 8.95 -0.88
CA GLY A 106 -1.86 10.24 -1.55
C GLY A 106 -0.43 10.77 -1.66
N HIS A 107 0.33 10.71 -0.56
CA HIS A 107 1.75 11.05 -0.54
C HIS A 107 2.56 10.23 -1.55
N LEU A 108 2.45 8.89 -1.52
CA LEU A 108 3.19 8.00 -2.41
C LEU A 108 2.84 8.21 -3.88
N LEU A 109 1.55 8.45 -4.20
CA LEU A 109 1.11 8.78 -5.56
C LEU A 109 1.67 10.13 -6.03
N ARG A 110 1.69 11.14 -5.16
CA ARG A 110 2.25 12.47 -5.48
C ARG A 110 3.75 12.39 -5.76
N VAL A 111 4.50 11.69 -4.90
CA VAL A 111 5.95 11.55 -5.06
C VAL A 111 6.31 10.69 -6.29
N SER A 112 5.51 9.69 -6.63
CA SER A 112 5.71 8.86 -7.82
C SER A 112 5.12 9.46 -9.11
N GLN A 113 4.49 10.64 -9.07
CA GLN A 113 3.78 11.22 -10.22
C GLN A 113 4.70 11.53 -11.41
N ALA A 114 5.98 11.84 -11.19
CA ALA A 114 6.94 12.04 -12.28
C ALA A 114 7.18 10.75 -13.08
N ASP A 115 7.04 9.60 -12.42
CA ASP A 115 7.32 8.28 -12.97
C ASP A 115 6.04 7.55 -13.40
N THR A 116 4.86 8.09 -13.05
CA THR A 116 3.58 7.40 -13.21
C THR A 116 2.50 8.36 -13.70
N ALA A 117 1.69 7.91 -14.66
CA ALA A 117 0.59 8.71 -15.22
C ALA A 117 -0.63 8.80 -14.28
N VAL A 118 -0.43 9.28 -13.05
CA VAL A 118 -1.51 9.45 -12.07
C VAL A 118 -2.46 10.56 -12.54
N PRO A 119 -3.77 10.27 -12.71
CA PRO A 119 -4.72 11.30 -13.11
C PRO A 119 -4.81 12.40 -12.04
N PRO A 120 -4.74 13.70 -12.41
CA PRO A 120 -4.83 14.80 -11.44
C PRO A 120 -6.12 14.79 -10.61
N ALA A 121 -7.23 14.36 -11.22
CA ALA A 121 -8.52 14.21 -10.53
C ALA A 121 -8.45 13.19 -9.37
N LEU A 122 -7.66 12.13 -9.52
CA LEU A 122 -7.48 11.12 -8.48
C LEU A 122 -6.77 11.71 -7.26
N LEU A 123 -5.65 12.43 -7.48
CA LEU A 123 -4.94 13.12 -6.39
C LEU A 123 -5.82 14.16 -5.70
N LYS A 124 -6.59 14.93 -6.48
CA LYS A 124 -7.55 15.92 -5.94
C LYS A 124 -8.57 15.25 -5.01
N SER A 125 -9.22 14.17 -5.44
CA SER A 125 -10.21 13.46 -4.61
C SER A 125 -9.60 12.86 -3.35
N ILE A 126 -8.36 12.34 -3.42
CA ILE A 126 -7.68 11.82 -2.22
C ILE A 126 -7.38 12.97 -1.26
N ARG A 127 -6.87 14.11 -1.75
CA ARG A 127 -6.58 15.30 -0.94
C ARG A 127 -7.82 15.79 -0.20
N GLU A 128 -8.95 15.87 -0.90
CA GLU A 128 -10.25 16.22 -0.28
C GLU A 128 -10.65 15.20 0.79
N SER A 129 -10.42 13.91 0.57
CA SER A 129 -10.74 12.86 1.56
C SER A 129 -9.87 12.89 2.82
N VAL A 130 -8.74 13.63 2.81
CA VAL A 130 -7.83 13.76 3.95
C VAL A 130 -7.78 15.18 4.51
N SER A 131 -8.66 16.08 4.06
CA SER A 131 -8.77 17.43 4.61
C SER A 131 -9.20 17.34 6.08
N GLY A 132 -8.27 17.64 7.00
CA GLY A 132 -8.49 17.51 8.44
C GLY A 132 -7.81 16.29 9.09
N ALA A 133 -7.06 15.48 8.34
CA ALA A 133 -6.23 14.43 8.93
C ALA A 133 -5.21 15.02 9.92
N SER A 134 -4.92 14.34 11.03
CA SER A 134 -3.74 14.67 11.83
C SER A 134 -2.45 14.34 11.07
N LEU A 135 -1.32 14.94 11.47
CA LEU A 135 -0.03 14.56 10.92
C LEU A 135 0.22 13.07 11.20
N SER A 136 0.66 12.34 10.18
CA SER A 136 0.97 10.91 10.29
C SER A 136 2.41 10.63 9.89
N TYR A 137 3.06 9.71 10.59
CA TYR A 137 4.40 9.26 10.24
C TYR A 137 4.31 8.08 9.27
N PHE A 138 5.21 8.02 8.30
CA PHE A 138 5.31 6.93 7.32
C PHE A 138 6.76 6.46 7.23
N ALA A 139 7.00 5.16 7.47
CA ALA A 139 8.32 4.52 7.43
C ALA A 139 9.44 5.27 8.21
N THR A 140 9.08 6.03 9.25
CA THR A 140 10.01 6.76 10.10
C THR A 140 9.49 6.91 11.52
N LYS A 141 10.40 7.24 12.44
CA LYS A 141 10.10 7.54 13.84
C LYS A 141 9.90 9.06 14.03
N PRO A 142 9.16 9.47 15.08
CA PRO A 142 9.11 10.86 15.50
C PRO A 142 10.50 11.46 15.73
N LYS A 143 10.68 12.73 15.36
CA LYS A 143 11.91 13.50 15.54
C LYS A 143 13.16 12.94 14.82
N GLY A 144 12.99 12.13 13.77
CA GLY A 144 14.09 11.76 12.88
C GLY A 144 14.69 13.00 12.22
N ALA A 145 16.01 13.17 12.31
CA ALA A 145 16.70 14.38 11.81
C ALA A 145 16.54 14.61 10.30
N SER A 146 16.33 13.54 9.53
CA SER A 146 16.08 13.60 8.09
C SER A 146 14.59 13.66 7.71
N ASN A 147 13.67 13.75 8.68
CA ASN A 147 12.25 13.74 8.39
C ASN A 147 11.84 14.97 7.55
N ARG A 148 10.99 14.72 6.55
CA ARG A 148 10.36 15.74 5.72
C ARG A 148 8.85 15.70 5.89
N LEU A 149 8.21 16.83 5.61
CA LEU A 149 6.76 16.98 5.68
C LEU A 149 6.19 17.15 4.27
N ASP A 150 5.26 16.25 3.92
CA ASP A 150 4.29 16.48 2.87
C ASP A 150 3.08 17.19 3.49
N ALA A 151 3.02 18.52 3.33
CA ALA A 151 1.95 19.32 3.91
C ALA A 151 0.59 19.07 3.24
N GLU A 152 0.59 18.69 1.95
CA GLU A 152 -0.63 18.45 1.18
C GLU A 152 -1.37 17.22 1.68
N PHE A 153 -0.64 16.15 1.96
CA PHE A 153 -1.20 14.90 2.49
C PHE A 153 -0.99 14.70 3.98
N ARG A 154 -0.32 15.63 4.67
CA ARG A 154 -0.06 15.61 6.12
C ARG A 154 0.73 14.37 6.56
N VAL A 155 1.74 14.00 5.77
CA VAL A 155 2.60 12.85 6.00
C VAL A 155 4.03 13.29 6.32
N ILE A 156 4.59 12.79 7.42
CA ILE A 156 6.00 12.91 7.78
C ILE A 156 6.71 11.64 7.32
N TYR A 157 7.75 11.78 6.50
CA TYR A 157 8.44 10.67 5.84
C TYR A 157 9.96 10.84 5.92
N PRO A 158 10.75 9.76 5.75
CA PRO A 158 12.21 9.88 5.72
C PRO A 158 12.62 10.67 4.47
N GLY A 159 13.30 11.79 4.65
CA GLY A 159 13.96 12.49 3.56
C GLY A 159 15.18 11.72 3.09
N ARG A 160 15.54 11.87 1.81
CA ARG A 160 16.82 11.38 1.29
C ARG A 160 17.96 12.07 2.05
N SER A 161 18.85 11.24 2.60
CA SER A 161 20.17 11.62 3.10
C SER A 161 21.07 12.05 1.96
#